data_AF-A0A5K1IML0-F1
#
_entry.id   AF-A0A5K1IML0-F1
#
_cell.length_a   1.000
_cell.length_b   1.000
_cell.length_c   1.000
_cell.angle_alpha   90.00
_cell.angle_beta   90.00
_cell.angle_gamma   90.00
#
_symmetry.space_group_name_H-M   'P 1'
#
loop_
_entity.id
_entity.type
_entity.pdbx_description
1 polymer ?
#
loop_
_entity_poly.entity_id
_entity_poly.type
_entity_poly.pdbx_seq_one_letter_code
_entity_poly.pdbx_strand_id
1 'polypeptide(L)'
;MPLALCVIAILTQQALVASTTVAVARAAAIISEGGNPFSQLIFFCLALLFSNLPDIFIDLERERSKYWLFNKAISRSAKANYGATGTYFNKRIRQEKEPYIDTELWITISDNVTYAADLFATLANIVLNTAAVASVLDASFAIALGVAGIISLASSGLSFSLIGSKTKRAQSARAKLFSAIRHCIPNTWIGNARNYHDWEHDFLQKSIESTRTQATLSLTRSGLSAATTIISSTPFILTTMGYTAAHASNLPAMTTLIAVLPRQVSILQNMNVIVVYAAQFSERIARTRLVYSNLILRPEERDARGSIRWDELRLCSAGNGAEMACPREISDIDTATHSFSKGRLTIRGTNGCGKSTLLTQLKEMLGDRAYLLPANPALFYPSLVDKEASSGQAVSRILDLIEDGYLDESVDVILLDEWDANLDDTMRTFHDEKLDELAKGKCVIEVLHNKHGLE
;
A
#
# COMPACT_ATOMS: atom_id res chain seq x y z
N MET A 1 10.60 -8.96 17.22
CA MET A 1 10.45 -7.65 16.55
C MET A 1 11.53 -7.54 15.50
N PRO A 2 11.20 -7.61 14.19
CA PRO A 2 12.20 -7.66 13.12
C PRO A 2 13.08 -6.39 13.02
N LEU A 3 12.61 -5.27 13.59
CA LEU A 3 13.32 -3.98 13.55
C LEU A 3 14.56 -3.89 14.45
N ALA A 4 14.60 -4.59 15.58
CA ALA A 4 15.70 -4.45 16.54
C ALA A 4 17.01 -5.04 16.00
N LEU A 5 16.92 -6.21 15.34
CA LEU A 5 18.08 -6.87 14.75
C LEU A 5 18.63 -6.07 13.55
N CYS A 6 17.74 -5.47 12.75
CA CYS A 6 18.12 -4.57 11.66
C CYS A 6 18.92 -3.35 12.17
N VAL A 7 18.46 -2.71 13.25
CA VAL A 7 19.18 -1.59 13.89
C VAL A 7 20.56 -2.01 14.37
N ILE A 8 20.68 -3.15 15.04
CA ILE A 8 21.97 -3.67 15.53
C ILE A 8 22.91 -3.98 14.36
N ALA A 9 22.41 -4.61 13.30
CA ALA A 9 23.19 -4.92 12.11
C ALA A 9 23.70 -3.65 11.42
N ILE A 10 22.85 -2.62 11.27
CA ILE A 10 23.24 -1.32 10.72
C ILE A 10 24.33 -0.68 11.58
N LEU A 11 24.16 -0.64 12.91
CA LEU A 11 25.17 -0.05 13.80
C LEU A 11 26.51 -0.79 13.72
N THR A 12 26.46 -2.12 13.67
CA THR A 12 27.65 -2.98 13.55
C THR A 12 28.38 -2.70 12.23
N GLN A 13 27.64 -2.64 11.12
CA GLN A 13 28.19 -2.31 9.81
C GLN A 13 28.85 -0.93 9.82
N GLN A 14 28.13 0.11 10.26
CA GLN A 14 28.65 1.48 10.23
C GLN A 14 29.82 1.68 11.19
N ALA A 15 29.88 0.94 12.30
CA ALA A 15 31.02 0.92 13.21
C ALA A 15 32.27 0.26 12.59
N LEU A 16 32.10 -0.86 11.87
CA LEU A 16 33.19 -1.50 11.13
C LEU A 16 33.74 -0.57 10.05
N VAL A 17 32.85 0.09 9.30
CA VAL A 17 33.24 1.06 8.26
C VAL A 17 33.90 2.32 8.87
N ALA A 18 33.47 2.79 10.03
CA ALA A 18 34.17 3.88 10.72
C ALA A 18 35.57 3.44 11.19
N SER A 19 35.71 2.19 11.64
CA SER A 19 36.98 1.61 12.08
C SER A 19 38.00 1.49 10.96
N THR A 20 37.58 1.22 9.72
CA THR A 20 38.49 1.20 8.55
C THR A 20 39.10 2.58 8.29
N THR A 21 38.34 3.66 8.54
CA THR A 21 38.82 5.05 8.40
C THR A 21 39.96 5.33 9.38
N VAL A 22 39.80 4.91 10.64
CA VAL A 22 40.84 5.07 11.68
C VAL A 22 42.08 4.25 11.34
N ALA A 23 41.90 3.02 10.85
CA ALA A 23 43.00 2.12 10.50
C ALA A 23 43.86 2.66 9.34
N VAL A 24 43.23 3.16 8.27
CA VAL A 24 43.92 3.77 7.12
C VAL A 24 44.69 5.00 7.54
N ALA A 25 44.09 5.85 8.37
CA ALA A 25 44.74 7.06 8.82
C ALA A 25 45.95 6.80 9.72
N ARG A 26 45.84 5.83 10.65
CA ARG A 26 46.97 5.38 11.47
C ARG A 26 48.06 4.73 10.64
N ALA A 27 47.71 3.93 9.64
CA ALA A 27 48.68 3.35 8.71
C ALA A 27 49.47 4.44 7.96
N ALA A 28 48.78 5.49 7.48
CA ALA A 28 49.42 6.62 6.80
C ALA A 28 50.38 7.41 7.71
N ALA A 29 50.00 7.65 8.97
CA ALA A 29 50.86 8.26 9.98
C ALA A 29 52.12 7.42 10.24
N ILE A 30 51.98 6.11 10.47
CA ILE A 30 53.09 5.18 10.73
C ILE A 30 54.07 5.13 9.56
N ILE A 31 53.58 5.10 8.32
CA ILE A 31 54.43 5.14 7.12
C ILE A 31 55.28 6.42 7.08
N SER A 32 54.68 7.56 7.46
CA SER A 32 55.35 8.86 7.43
C SER A 32 56.44 8.99 8.49
N GLU A 33 56.30 8.24 9.59
CA GLU A 33 57.30 8.14 10.67
C GLU A 33 58.35 7.06 10.39
N GLY A 34 58.25 6.31 9.29
CA GLY A 34 59.18 5.24 8.92
C GLY A 34 58.90 3.89 9.62
N GLY A 35 57.75 3.73 10.27
CA GLY A 35 57.34 2.50 10.93
C GLY A 35 56.66 1.48 10.00
N ASN A 36 56.35 0.29 10.53
CA ASN A 36 55.69 -0.78 9.76
C ASN A 36 54.15 -0.72 9.91
N PRO A 37 53.37 -0.46 8.83
CA PRO A 37 51.91 -0.34 8.88
C PRO A 37 51.15 -1.69 8.81
N PHE A 38 51.84 -2.82 8.74
CA PHE A 38 51.24 -4.13 8.40
C PHE A 38 50.07 -4.55 9.29
N SER A 39 50.14 -4.29 10.60
CA SER A 39 49.05 -4.63 11.54
C SER A 39 47.77 -3.84 11.26
N GLN A 40 47.88 -2.56 10.91
CA GLN A 40 46.74 -1.70 10.58
C GLN A 40 46.13 -2.09 9.23
N LEU A 41 46.95 -2.48 8.26
CA LEU A 41 46.48 -2.96 6.96
C LEU A 41 45.74 -4.30 7.06
N ILE A 42 46.21 -5.23 7.89
CA ILE A 42 45.47 -6.48 8.15
C ILE A 42 44.12 -6.17 8.78
N PHE A 43 44.08 -5.32 9.80
CA PHE A 43 42.82 -4.94 10.43
C PHE A 43 41.87 -4.27 9.44
N PHE A 44 42.37 -3.38 8.57
CA PHE A 44 41.59 -2.78 7.49
C PHE A 44 40.97 -3.83 6.55
N CYS A 45 41.77 -4.79 6.06
CA CYS A 45 41.29 -5.85 5.17
C CYS A 45 40.23 -6.73 5.85
N LEU A 46 40.44 -7.11 7.12
CA LEU A 46 39.46 -7.88 7.88
C LEU A 46 38.17 -7.09 8.10
N ALA A 47 38.26 -5.83 8.54
CA ALA A 47 37.10 -4.98 8.77
C ALA A 47 36.29 -4.74 7.49
N LEU A 48 36.95 -4.62 6.32
CA LEU A 48 36.30 -4.49 5.02
C LEU A 48 35.58 -5.78 4.59
N LEU A 49 36.15 -6.95 4.86
CA LEU A 49 35.49 -8.24 4.59
C LEU A 49 34.27 -8.42 5.48
N PHE A 50 34.43 -8.14 6.78
CA PHE A 50 33.36 -8.33 7.77
C PHE A 50 32.26 -7.27 7.69
N SER A 51 32.51 -6.09 7.11
CA SER A 51 31.49 -5.05 6.97
C SER A 51 30.33 -5.44 6.06
N ASN A 52 30.49 -6.45 5.21
CA ASN A 52 29.44 -6.91 4.29
C ASN A 52 28.53 -8.00 4.90
N LEU A 53 28.93 -8.64 6.01
CA LEU A 53 28.09 -9.66 6.65
C LEU A 53 26.78 -9.11 7.23
N PRO A 54 26.77 -7.93 7.90
CA PRO A 54 25.53 -7.35 8.39
C PRO A 54 24.48 -7.06 7.30
N ASP A 55 24.90 -6.79 6.06
CA ASP A 55 23.97 -6.47 4.96
C ASP A 55 22.95 -7.58 4.71
N ILE A 56 23.38 -8.84 4.79
CA ILE A 56 22.50 -10.01 4.65
C ILE A 56 21.35 -9.97 5.69
N PHE A 57 21.68 -9.60 6.93
CA PHE A 57 20.69 -9.50 8.00
C PHE A 57 19.79 -8.28 7.83
N ILE A 58 20.34 -7.16 7.36
CA ILE A 58 19.57 -5.94 7.08
C ILE A 58 18.51 -6.24 6.02
N ASP A 59 18.89 -6.88 4.91
CA ASP A 59 17.97 -7.19 3.81
C ASP A 59 16.91 -8.22 4.22
N LEU A 60 17.30 -9.28 4.93
CA LEU A 60 16.37 -10.29 5.41
C LEU A 60 15.30 -9.69 6.36
N GLU A 61 15.73 -8.87 7.32
CA GLU A 61 14.81 -8.24 8.28
C GLU A 61 13.99 -7.13 7.64
N ARG A 62 14.53 -6.44 6.62
CA ARG A 62 13.80 -5.48 5.79
C ARG A 62 12.63 -6.17 5.09
N GLU A 63 12.86 -7.30 4.42
CA GLU A 63 11.80 -8.06 3.75
C GLU A 63 10.77 -8.63 4.75
N ARG A 64 11.23 -9.26 5.84
CA ARG A 64 10.33 -9.75 6.90
C ARG A 64 9.44 -8.65 7.46
N SER A 65 9.99 -7.45 7.65
CA SER A 65 9.25 -6.29 8.16
C SER A 65 8.17 -5.82 7.18
N LYS A 66 8.43 -5.83 5.88
CA LYS A 66 7.45 -5.46 4.84
C LYS A 66 6.23 -6.39 4.90
N TYR A 67 6.44 -7.70 4.86
CA TYR A 67 5.36 -8.68 4.91
C TYR A 67 4.61 -8.67 6.25
N TRP A 68 5.33 -8.52 7.37
CA TRP A 68 4.70 -8.43 8.69
C TRP A 68 3.77 -7.21 8.80
N LEU A 69 4.24 -6.02 8.37
CA LEU A 69 3.43 -4.81 8.37
C LEU A 69 2.24 -4.92 7.41
N PHE A 70 2.45 -5.48 6.22
CA PHE A 70 1.40 -5.68 5.22
C PHE A 70 0.29 -6.60 5.75
N ASN A 71 0.65 -7.77 6.28
CA ASN A 71 -0.31 -8.70 6.88
C ASN A 71 -1.07 -8.05 8.04
N LYS A 72 -0.37 -7.31 8.92
CA LYS A 72 -1.02 -6.61 10.04
C LYS A 72 -1.98 -5.52 9.56
N ALA A 73 -1.62 -4.78 8.50
CA ALA A 73 -2.46 -3.74 7.92
C ALA A 73 -3.72 -4.32 7.25
N ILE A 74 -3.56 -5.37 6.43
CA ILE A 74 -4.69 -6.07 5.79
C ILE A 74 -5.59 -6.69 6.85
N SER A 75 -5.03 -7.43 7.81
CA SER A 75 -5.81 -8.06 8.89
C SER A 75 -6.62 -7.04 9.69
N ARG A 76 -6.05 -5.85 9.95
CA ARG A 76 -6.74 -4.77 10.65
C ARG A 76 -7.82 -4.13 9.78
N SER A 77 -7.55 -3.88 8.50
CA SER A 77 -8.53 -3.34 7.55
C SER A 77 -9.70 -4.29 7.35
N ALA A 78 -9.42 -5.58 7.12
CA ALA A 78 -10.42 -6.63 6.98
C ALA A 78 -11.34 -6.73 8.22
N LYS A 79 -10.76 -6.73 9.42
CA LYS A 79 -11.54 -6.75 10.67
C LYS A 79 -12.36 -5.46 10.88
N ALA A 80 -11.81 -4.29 10.55
CA ALA A 80 -12.51 -3.02 10.74
C ALA A 80 -13.65 -2.81 9.74
N ASN A 81 -13.51 -3.33 8.51
CA ASN A 81 -14.50 -3.21 7.44
C ASN A 81 -15.46 -4.41 7.37
N TYR A 82 -15.31 -5.41 8.25
CA TYR A 82 -16.15 -6.60 8.29
C TYR A 82 -17.63 -6.21 8.51
N GLY A 83 -18.52 -6.77 7.68
CA GLY A 83 -19.96 -6.50 7.75
C GLY A 83 -20.41 -5.15 7.17
N ALA A 84 -19.54 -4.39 6.48
CA ALA A 84 -19.94 -3.16 5.78
C ALA A 84 -20.58 -3.47 4.40
N THR A 85 -21.67 -4.22 4.41
CA THR A 85 -22.30 -4.77 3.19
C THR A 85 -22.84 -3.67 2.28
N GLY A 86 -23.47 -2.62 2.81
CA GLY A 86 -23.98 -1.49 2.02
C GLY A 86 -22.88 -0.81 1.20
N THR A 87 -21.68 -0.67 1.77
CA THR A 87 -20.53 -0.06 1.09
C THR A 87 -20.04 -0.88 -0.10
N TYR A 88 -20.12 -2.22 -0.06
CA TYR A 88 -19.71 -3.09 -1.17
C TYR A 88 -20.52 -2.84 -2.45
N PHE A 89 -21.81 -2.56 -2.31
CA PHE A 89 -22.70 -2.24 -3.44
C PHE A 89 -22.60 -0.78 -3.90
N ASN A 90 -21.98 0.09 -3.10
CA ASN A 90 -21.70 1.46 -3.50
C ASN A 90 -20.48 1.51 -4.44
N LYS A 91 -20.75 1.46 -5.75
CA LYS A 91 -19.73 1.49 -6.81
C LYS A 91 -18.75 2.66 -6.67
N ARG A 92 -19.21 3.84 -6.24
CA ARG A 92 -18.35 5.03 -6.08
C ARG A 92 -17.32 4.81 -4.98
N ILE A 93 -17.77 4.40 -3.79
CA ILE A 93 -16.86 4.17 -2.64
C ILE A 93 -15.91 3.03 -2.98
N ARG A 94 -16.42 1.95 -3.58
CA ARG A 94 -15.61 0.79 -3.97
C ARG A 94 -14.50 1.17 -4.96
N GLN A 95 -14.83 1.88 -6.03
CA GLN A 95 -13.84 2.37 -7.02
C GLN A 95 -12.79 3.32 -6.42
N GLU A 96 -13.16 4.09 -5.40
CA GLU A 96 -12.25 5.00 -4.71
C GLU A 96 -11.31 4.26 -3.74
N LYS A 97 -11.80 3.25 -3.01
CA LYS A 97 -11.08 2.62 -1.90
C LYS A 97 -10.32 1.35 -2.28
N GLU A 98 -10.83 0.52 -3.19
CA GLU A 98 -10.16 -0.70 -3.67
C GLU A 98 -8.69 -0.49 -4.11
N PRO A 99 -8.35 0.55 -4.92
CA PRO A 99 -6.95 0.79 -5.31
C PRO A 99 -5.98 0.92 -4.14
N TYR A 100 -6.47 1.41 -2.99
CA TYR A 100 -5.63 1.57 -1.81
C TYR A 100 -5.24 0.24 -1.19
N ILE A 101 -6.14 -0.74 -1.19
CA ILE A 101 -5.88 -2.09 -0.67
C ILE A 101 -5.05 -2.88 -1.69
N ASP A 102 -5.42 -2.86 -2.96
CA ASP A 102 -4.82 -3.69 -4.01
C ASP A 102 -3.38 -3.30 -4.34
N THR A 103 -3.08 -1.99 -4.34
CA THR A 103 -1.82 -1.48 -4.92
C THR A 103 -1.09 -0.52 -4.00
N GLU A 104 -1.75 0.55 -3.53
CA GLU A 104 -1.04 1.60 -2.79
C GLU A 104 -0.54 1.15 -1.42
N LEU A 105 -1.22 0.21 -0.76
CA LEU A 105 -0.83 -0.31 0.55
C LEU A 105 0.57 -0.95 0.50
N TRP A 106 0.77 -1.90 -0.41
CA TRP A 106 2.05 -2.60 -0.56
C TRP A 106 3.17 -1.63 -0.91
N ILE A 107 2.94 -0.76 -1.91
CA ILE A 107 3.96 0.19 -2.36
C ILE A 107 4.33 1.13 -1.20
N THR A 108 3.35 1.65 -0.47
CA THR A 108 3.60 2.57 0.65
C THR A 108 4.38 1.89 1.78
N ILE A 109 4.03 0.65 2.15
CA ILE A 109 4.74 -0.10 3.20
C ILE A 109 6.18 -0.41 2.74
N SER A 110 6.34 -0.95 1.54
CA SER A 110 7.66 -1.30 0.98
C SER A 110 8.58 -0.08 0.91
N ASP A 111 8.07 1.03 0.39
CA ASP A 111 8.81 2.28 0.26
C ASP A 111 9.20 2.81 1.64
N ASN A 112 8.31 2.76 2.64
CA ASN A 112 8.56 3.32 3.97
C ASN A 112 9.55 2.50 4.79
N VAL A 113 9.47 1.16 4.73
CA VAL A 113 10.43 0.28 5.43
C VAL A 113 11.83 0.48 4.87
N THR A 114 11.95 0.50 3.55
CA THR A 114 13.21 0.74 2.83
C THR A 114 13.79 2.10 3.22
N TYR A 115 12.96 3.15 3.16
CA TYR A 115 13.36 4.51 3.55
C TYR A 115 13.82 4.60 5.02
N ALA A 116 13.12 3.97 5.95
CA ALA A 116 13.48 4.02 7.37
C ALA A 116 14.84 3.36 7.63
N ALA A 117 15.10 2.20 7.01
CA ALA A 117 16.38 1.51 7.12
C ALA A 117 17.52 2.33 6.49
N ASP A 118 17.32 2.86 5.29
CA ASP A 118 18.34 3.63 4.57
C ASP A 118 18.63 4.97 5.26
N LEU A 119 17.60 5.65 5.79
CA LEU A 119 17.76 6.88 6.57
C LEU A 119 18.57 6.60 7.84
N PHE A 120 18.24 5.53 8.58
CA PHE A 120 18.96 5.18 9.80
C PHE A 120 20.41 4.78 9.51
N ALA A 121 20.66 4.01 8.44
CA ALA A 121 22.02 3.66 8.01
C ALA A 121 22.84 4.89 7.62
N THR A 122 22.23 5.84 6.90
CA THR A 122 22.88 7.08 6.50
C THR A 122 23.21 7.97 7.72
N LEU A 123 22.28 8.10 8.67
CA LEU A 123 22.51 8.85 9.91
C LEU A 123 23.62 8.22 10.75
N ALA A 124 23.57 6.91 10.96
CA ALA A 124 24.61 6.17 11.68
C ALA A 124 25.98 6.32 10.99
N ASN A 125 26.00 6.26 9.64
CA ASN A 125 27.21 6.47 8.87
C ASN A 125 27.81 7.85 9.13
N ILE A 126 27.03 8.92 9.02
CA ILE A 126 27.53 10.29 9.22
C ILE A 126 28.06 10.47 10.63
N VAL A 127 27.33 10.04 11.66
CA VAL A 127 27.74 10.20 13.06
C VAL A 127 29.04 9.45 13.33
N LEU A 128 29.09 8.15 13.00
CA LEU A 128 30.25 7.31 13.32
C LEU A 128 31.49 7.69 12.49
N ASN A 129 31.32 8.02 11.21
CA ASN A 129 32.46 8.43 10.39
C ASN A 129 32.94 9.85 10.72
N THR A 130 32.05 10.76 11.09
CA THR A 130 32.48 12.09 11.59
C THR A 130 33.28 11.94 12.88
N ALA A 131 32.84 11.08 13.80
CA ALA A 131 33.59 10.77 15.02
C ALA A 131 34.96 10.14 14.72
N ALA A 132 35.03 9.20 13.77
CA ALA A 132 36.28 8.59 13.34
C ALA A 132 37.26 9.62 12.75
N VAL A 133 36.80 10.50 11.86
CA VAL A 133 37.61 11.57 11.26
C VAL A 133 38.13 12.53 12.34
N ALA A 134 37.26 12.94 13.27
CA ALA A 134 37.63 13.85 14.35
C ALA A 134 38.63 13.24 15.33
N SER A 135 38.56 11.92 15.57
CA SER A 135 39.50 11.22 16.44
C SER A 135 40.93 11.13 15.88
N VAL A 136 41.07 11.31 14.56
CA VAL A 136 42.31 11.13 13.82
C VAL A 136 42.96 12.47 13.47
N LEU A 137 42.16 13.45 13.04
CA LEU A 137 42.65 14.76 12.59
C LEU A 137 42.56 15.78 13.73
N ASP A 138 41.37 16.36 13.91
CA ASP A 138 41.09 17.38 14.90
C ASP A 138 39.57 17.57 15.03
N ALA A 139 39.13 18.10 16.18
CA ALA A 139 37.73 18.44 16.46
C ALA A 139 37.17 19.52 15.51
N SER A 140 38.03 20.35 14.91
CA SER A 140 37.65 21.34 13.90
C SER A 140 36.91 20.72 12.70
N PHE A 141 37.27 19.49 12.29
CA PHE A 141 36.57 18.77 11.21
C PHE A 141 35.16 18.32 11.62
N ALA A 142 34.94 17.92 12.88
CA ALA A 142 33.60 17.60 13.37
C ALA A 142 32.69 18.84 13.38
N ILE A 143 33.24 20.00 13.77
CA ILE A 143 32.50 21.27 13.75
C ILE A 143 32.14 21.65 12.32
N ALA A 144 33.10 21.57 11.38
CA ALA A 144 32.86 21.89 9.97
C ALA A 144 31.77 21.03 9.35
N LEU A 145 31.80 19.72 9.62
CA LEU A 145 30.79 18.76 9.20
C LEU A 145 29.44 19.00 9.90
N GLY A 146 29.44 19.36 11.19
CA GLY A 146 28.22 19.76 11.90
C GLY A 146 27.54 20.99 11.28
N VAL A 147 28.33 22.03 10.96
CA VAL A 147 27.84 23.24 10.27
C VAL A 147 27.31 22.90 8.87
N ALA A 148 28.01 22.06 8.11
CA ALA A 148 27.55 21.57 6.81
C ALA A 148 26.21 20.84 6.91
N GLY A 149 26.01 20.03 7.97
CA GLY A 149 24.75 19.36 8.27
C GLY A 149 23.61 20.33 8.61
N ILE A 150 23.88 21.37 9.39
CA ILE A 150 22.87 22.40 9.74
C ILE A 150 22.44 23.17 8.49
N ILE A 151 23.39 23.60 7.65
CA ILE A 151 23.11 24.28 6.37
C ILE A 151 22.23 23.40 5.49
N SER A 152 22.57 22.12 5.40
CA SER A 152 21.83 21.11 4.64
C SER A 152 20.39 20.93 5.15
N LEU A 153 20.19 20.87 6.47
CA LEU A 153 18.85 20.78 7.06
C LEU A 153 18.03 22.06 6.86
N ALA A 154 18.66 23.23 6.99
CA ALA A 154 18.02 24.52 6.77
C ALA A 154 17.53 24.68 5.32
N SER A 155 18.34 24.24 4.34
CA SER A 155 17.94 24.26 2.93
C SER A 155 16.79 23.28 2.65
N SER A 156 16.75 22.09 3.28
CA SER A 156 15.60 21.18 3.21
C SER A 156 14.30 21.84 3.68
N GLY A 157 14.34 22.63 4.75
CA GLY A 157 13.17 23.33 5.29
C GLY A 157 12.57 24.34 4.30
N LEU A 158 13.42 25.15 3.66
CA LEU A 158 13.00 26.12 2.63
C LEU A 158 12.39 25.44 1.40
N SER A 159 12.87 24.24 1.10
CA SER A 159 12.51 23.47 -0.09
C SER A 159 11.17 22.76 0.02
N PHE A 160 10.69 22.59 1.25
CA PHE A 160 9.48 21.87 1.59
C PHE A 160 8.23 22.44 0.90
N SER A 161 8.10 23.76 0.88
CA SER A 161 6.96 24.46 0.27
C SER A 161 6.95 24.33 -1.25
N LEU A 162 8.13 24.44 -1.88
CA LEU A 162 8.29 24.35 -3.34
C LEU A 162 8.04 22.94 -3.86
N ILE A 163 8.60 21.92 -3.20
CA ILE A 163 8.47 20.52 -3.63
C ILE A 163 7.05 19.99 -3.38
N GLY A 164 6.45 20.30 -2.23
CA GLY A 164 5.15 19.74 -1.85
C GLY A 164 4.04 19.98 -2.88
N SER A 165 3.98 21.17 -3.48
CA SER A 165 3.00 21.50 -4.53
C SER A 165 3.20 20.69 -5.82
N LYS A 166 4.46 20.51 -6.24
CA LYS A 166 4.83 19.74 -7.43
C LYS A 166 4.62 18.23 -7.21
N THR A 167 4.91 17.74 -6.02
CA THR A 167 4.63 16.35 -5.61
C THR A 167 3.15 16.04 -5.72
N LYS A 168 2.26 16.90 -5.20
CA LYS A 168 0.81 16.67 -5.29
C LYS A 168 0.32 16.58 -6.74
N ARG A 169 0.84 17.43 -7.63
CA ARG A 169 0.52 17.39 -9.06
C ARG A 169 1.02 16.11 -9.74
N ALA A 170 2.28 15.73 -9.49
CA ALA A 170 2.86 14.51 -10.05
C ALA A 170 2.14 13.24 -9.58
N GLN A 171 1.81 13.15 -8.28
CA GLN A 171 1.05 12.02 -7.72
C GLN A 171 -0.37 11.93 -8.31
N SER A 172 -1.06 13.07 -8.47
CA SER A 172 -2.37 13.10 -9.12
C SER A 172 -2.32 12.67 -10.59
N ALA A 173 -1.34 13.16 -11.36
CA ALA A 173 -1.17 12.77 -12.76
C ALA A 173 -0.84 11.27 -12.90
N ARG A 174 0.02 10.73 -12.03
CA ARG A 174 0.33 9.30 -11.97
C ARG A 174 -0.91 8.47 -11.63
N ALA A 175 -1.71 8.87 -10.65
CA ALA A 175 -2.94 8.16 -10.30
C ALA A 175 -3.93 8.10 -11.47
N LYS A 176 -4.07 9.20 -12.24
CA LYS A 176 -4.89 9.22 -13.46
C LYS A 176 -4.36 8.26 -14.54
N LEU A 177 -3.04 8.18 -14.72
CA LEU A 177 -2.40 7.25 -15.65
C LEU A 177 -2.70 5.78 -15.25
N PHE A 178 -2.50 5.42 -13.98
CA PHE A 178 -2.79 4.06 -13.50
C PHE A 178 -4.28 3.71 -13.58
N SER A 179 -5.17 4.69 -13.41
CA SER A 179 -6.60 4.50 -13.67
C SER A 179 -6.88 4.15 -15.14
N ALA A 180 -6.22 4.82 -16.10
CA ALA A 180 -6.33 4.46 -17.51
C ALA A 180 -5.77 3.06 -17.83
N ILE A 181 -4.70 2.63 -17.15
CA ILE A 181 -4.10 1.29 -17.32
C ILE A 181 -5.09 0.17 -16.97
N ARG A 182 -6.00 0.37 -16.00
CA ARG A 182 -7.01 -0.65 -15.62
C ARG A 182 -7.90 -1.07 -16.79
N HIS A 183 -8.06 -0.20 -17.78
CA HIS A 183 -8.86 -0.48 -18.98
C HIS A 183 -8.03 -1.08 -20.14
N CYS A 184 -6.72 -1.31 -19.95
CA CYS A 184 -5.85 -1.85 -20.99
C CYS A 184 -6.31 -3.24 -21.45
N ILE A 185 -6.40 -4.20 -20.53
CA ILE A 185 -6.76 -5.59 -20.84
C ILE A 185 -8.09 -5.71 -21.60
N PRO A 186 -9.23 -5.17 -21.11
CA PRO A 186 -10.49 -5.32 -21.84
C PRO A 186 -10.45 -4.66 -23.22
N ASN A 187 -9.77 -3.51 -23.38
CA ASN A 187 -9.70 -2.82 -24.67
C ASN A 187 -8.69 -3.43 -25.65
N THR A 188 -7.70 -4.19 -25.17
CA THR A 188 -6.67 -4.84 -26.00
C THR A 188 -7.02 -6.29 -26.34
N TRP A 189 -7.40 -7.10 -25.34
CA TRP A 189 -7.62 -8.54 -25.52
C TRP A 189 -8.92 -8.87 -26.25
N ILE A 190 -9.97 -8.05 -26.08
CA ILE A 190 -11.23 -8.24 -26.81
C ILE A 190 -11.05 -7.91 -28.30
N GLY A 191 -10.13 -7.00 -28.64
CA GLY A 191 -9.83 -6.63 -30.02
C GLY A 191 -10.82 -5.63 -30.66
N ASN A 192 -11.63 -4.93 -29.86
CA ASN A 192 -12.53 -3.90 -30.37
C ASN A 192 -11.75 -2.65 -30.81
N ALA A 193 -11.52 -2.49 -32.11
CA ALA A 193 -10.65 -1.43 -32.67
C ALA A 193 -11.03 0.00 -32.22
N ARG A 194 -12.33 0.33 -32.17
CA ARG A 194 -12.78 1.66 -31.75
C ARG A 194 -12.43 1.94 -30.28
N ASN A 195 -12.74 1.00 -29.39
CA ASN A 195 -12.45 1.12 -27.97
C ASN A 195 -10.94 1.14 -27.70
N TYR A 196 -10.17 0.35 -28.45
CA TYR A 196 -8.72 0.39 -28.42
C TYR A 196 -8.19 1.80 -28.72
N HIS A 197 -8.63 2.42 -29.83
CA HIS A 197 -8.17 3.76 -30.21
C HIS A 197 -8.58 4.85 -29.21
N ASP A 198 -9.82 4.82 -28.71
CA ASP A 198 -10.30 5.79 -27.72
C ASP A 198 -9.50 5.66 -26.40
N TRP A 199 -9.22 4.43 -25.97
CA TRP A 199 -8.39 4.16 -24.79
C TRP A 199 -6.92 4.53 -25.00
N GLU A 200 -6.32 4.18 -26.14
CA GLU A 200 -4.92 4.46 -26.48
C GLU A 200 -4.66 5.96 -26.48
N HIS A 201 -5.57 6.75 -27.06
CA HIS A 201 -5.47 8.20 -27.06
C HIS A 201 -5.53 8.81 -25.65
N ASP A 202 -6.50 8.39 -24.81
CA ASP A 202 -6.60 8.85 -23.41
C ASP A 202 -5.37 8.43 -22.58
N PHE A 203 -4.88 7.21 -22.77
CA PHE A 203 -3.67 6.72 -22.13
C PHE A 203 -2.43 7.53 -22.52
N LEU A 204 -2.22 7.78 -23.82
CA LEU A 204 -1.08 8.56 -24.31
C LEU A 204 -1.09 9.99 -23.74
N GLN A 205 -2.24 10.66 -23.71
CA GLN A 205 -2.36 12.00 -23.13
C GLN A 205 -1.97 12.01 -21.64
N LYS A 206 -2.50 11.07 -20.85
CA LYS A 206 -2.19 10.95 -19.42
C LYS A 206 -0.74 10.56 -19.18
N SER A 207 -0.15 9.74 -20.05
CA SER A 207 1.26 9.33 -20.00
C SER A 207 2.19 10.53 -20.22
N ILE A 208 1.89 11.37 -21.21
CA ILE A 208 2.63 12.61 -21.48
C ILE A 208 2.52 13.59 -20.30
N GLU A 209 1.33 13.81 -19.76
CA GLU A 209 1.12 14.68 -18.59
C GLU A 209 1.88 14.17 -17.35
N SER A 210 1.78 12.87 -17.06
CA SER A 210 2.49 12.22 -15.95
C SER A 210 4.01 12.33 -16.12
N THR A 211 4.53 12.11 -17.33
CA THR A 211 5.96 12.24 -17.63
C THR A 211 6.45 13.67 -17.42
N ARG A 212 5.71 14.67 -17.95
CA ARG A 212 6.08 16.08 -17.82
C ARG A 212 6.09 16.55 -16.36
N THR A 213 5.06 16.19 -15.60
CA THR A 213 4.94 16.56 -14.18
C THR A 213 6.01 15.88 -13.33
N GLN A 214 6.30 14.60 -13.58
CA GLN A 214 7.37 13.86 -12.90
C GLN A 214 8.76 14.39 -13.25
N ALA A 215 9.02 14.72 -14.52
CA ALA A 215 10.29 15.30 -14.97
C ALA A 215 10.54 16.66 -14.31
N THR A 216 9.51 17.51 -14.24
CA THR A 216 9.59 18.83 -13.59
C THR A 216 9.88 18.72 -12.09
N LEU A 217 9.24 17.76 -11.41
CA LEU A 217 9.50 17.45 -10.00
C LEU A 217 10.95 16.97 -9.80
N SER A 218 11.39 16.01 -10.62
CA SER A 218 12.75 15.47 -10.59
C SER A 218 13.80 16.56 -10.79
N LEU A 219 13.63 17.41 -11.80
CA LEU A 219 14.54 18.53 -12.07
C LEU A 219 14.63 19.51 -10.90
N THR A 220 13.48 19.86 -10.30
CA THR A 220 13.44 20.77 -9.15
C THR A 220 14.16 20.17 -7.95
N ARG A 221 13.95 18.87 -7.69
CA ARG A 221 14.59 18.14 -6.60
C ARG A 221 16.11 18.06 -6.79
N SER A 222 16.55 17.67 -7.98
CA SER A 222 17.97 17.52 -8.29
C SER A 222 18.71 18.87 -8.28
N GLY A 223 18.11 19.92 -8.86
CA GLY A 223 18.73 21.26 -8.87
C GLY A 223 18.93 21.83 -7.47
N LEU A 224 17.95 21.65 -6.60
CA LEU A 224 18.02 22.07 -5.21
C LEU A 224 19.05 21.27 -4.39
N SER A 225 19.10 19.95 -4.59
CA SER A 225 20.09 19.07 -3.96
C SER A 225 21.52 19.47 -4.37
N ALA A 226 21.73 19.80 -5.66
CA ALA A 226 23.01 20.30 -6.15
C ALA A 226 23.41 21.63 -5.49
N ALA A 227 22.49 22.60 -5.43
CA ALA A 227 22.73 23.88 -4.76
C ALA A 227 23.07 23.70 -3.27
N THR A 228 22.33 22.84 -2.58
CA THR A 228 22.59 22.51 -1.16
C THR A 228 23.97 21.88 -0.98
N THR A 229 24.39 21.00 -1.88
CA THR A 229 25.70 20.33 -1.82
C THR A 229 26.85 21.34 -1.93
N ILE A 230 26.76 22.29 -2.85
CA ILE A 230 27.79 23.32 -3.04
C ILE A 230 27.93 24.18 -1.78
N ILE A 231 26.80 24.64 -1.23
CA ILE A 231 26.80 25.51 -0.04
C ILE A 231 27.30 24.73 1.19
N SER A 232 26.80 23.52 1.42
CA SER A 232 27.20 22.67 2.56
C SER A 232 28.64 22.19 2.50
N SER A 233 29.26 22.09 1.32
CA SER A 233 30.67 21.72 1.18
C SER A 233 31.63 22.87 1.52
N THR A 234 31.15 24.12 1.57
CA THR A 234 32.00 25.31 1.75
C THR A 234 32.73 25.33 3.10
N PRO A 235 32.07 25.10 4.26
CA PRO A 235 32.76 25.05 5.55
C PRO A 235 33.87 24.01 5.59
N PHE A 236 33.63 22.84 4.99
CA PHE A 236 34.61 21.76 4.93
C PHE A 236 35.85 22.13 4.10
N ILE A 237 35.66 22.77 2.93
CA ILE A 237 36.77 23.24 2.09
C ILE A 237 37.61 24.26 2.87
N LEU A 238 36.96 25.20 3.56
CA LEU A 238 37.65 26.21 4.37
C LEU A 238 38.46 25.59 5.52
N THR A 239 37.89 24.61 6.24
CA THR A 239 38.60 23.90 7.32
C THR A 239 39.77 23.10 6.79
N THR A 240 39.63 22.44 5.63
CA THR A 240 40.72 21.70 4.99
C THR A 240 41.85 22.65 4.58
N MET A 241 41.54 23.77 3.94
CA MET A 241 42.53 24.79 3.56
C MET A 241 43.23 25.38 4.79
N GLY A 242 42.48 25.74 5.83
CA GLY A 242 43.03 26.26 7.09
C GLY A 242 43.95 25.25 7.78
N TYR A 243 43.56 23.97 7.82
CA TYR A 243 44.36 22.90 8.42
C TYR A 243 45.67 22.67 7.65
N THR A 244 45.61 22.68 6.31
CA THR A 244 46.82 22.56 5.47
C THR A 244 47.78 23.74 5.66
N ALA A 245 47.26 24.96 5.80
CA ALA A 245 48.08 26.14 6.07
C ALA A 245 48.73 26.10 7.45
N ALA A 246 48.01 25.61 8.47
CA ALA A 246 48.51 25.53 9.84
C ALA A 246 49.53 24.40 10.07
N HIS A 247 49.43 23.29 9.33
CA HIS A 247 50.25 22.09 9.51
C HIS A 247 51.14 21.76 8.31
N ALA A 248 51.46 22.75 7.46
CA ALA A 248 52.24 22.56 6.24
C ALA A 248 53.63 21.93 6.47
N SER A 249 54.20 22.09 7.66
CA SER A 249 55.49 21.51 8.06
C SER A 249 55.40 20.13 8.73
N ASN A 250 54.19 19.64 9.04
CA ASN A 250 53.98 18.37 9.73
C ASN A 250 53.60 17.28 8.71
N LEU A 251 54.61 16.50 8.27
CA LEU A 251 54.45 15.45 7.27
C LEU A 251 53.43 14.37 7.68
N PRO A 252 53.47 13.79 8.91
CA PRO A 252 52.44 12.87 9.39
C PRO A 252 51.00 13.42 9.35
N ALA A 253 50.80 14.69 9.70
CA ALA A 253 49.46 15.30 9.67
C ALA A 253 48.93 15.45 8.24
N MET A 254 49.79 15.77 7.27
CA MET A 254 49.42 15.91 5.86
C MET A 254 49.12 14.57 5.19
N THR A 255 49.89 13.52 5.47
CA THR A 255 49.63 12.18 4.92
C THR A 255 48.34 11.57 5.50
N THR A 256 48.08 11.79 6.78
CA THR A 256 46.84 11.40 7.45
C THR A 256 45.63 12.11 6.84
N LEU A 257 45.74 13.43 6.57
CA LEU A 257 44.69 14.18 5.88
C LEU A 257 44.41 13.60 4.49
N ILE A 258 45.45 13.40 3.68
CA ILE A 258 45.31 12.86 2.31
C ILE A 258 44.62 11.48 2.33
N ALA A 259 44.97 10.63 3.28
CA ALA A 259 44.39 9.30 3.42
C ALA A 259 42.89 9.33 3.77
N VAL A 260 42.42 10.37 4.46
CA VAL A 260 41.05 10.50 4.95
C VAL A 260 40.16 11.36 4.02
N LEU A 261 40.73 12.14 3.10
CA LEU A 261 39.99 12.96 2.13
C LEU A 261 38.87 12.19 1.38
N PRO A 262 39.10 10.98 0.84
CA PRO A 262 38.03 10.23 0.16
C PRO A 262 36.84 9.95 1.07
N ARG A 263 37.09 9.70 2.37
CA ARG A 263 36.04 9.45 3.35
C ARG A 263 35.25 10.70 3.66
N GLN A 264 35.90 11.86 3.74
CA GLN A 264 35.25 13.14 3.96
C GLN A 264 34.31 13.50 2.81
N VAL A 265 34.71 13.24 1.55
CA VAL A 265 33.82 13.37 0.38
C VAL A 265 32.59 12.47 0.51
N SER A 266 32.77 11.21 0.94
CA SER A 266 31.66 10.29 1.18
C SER A 266 30.70 10.78 2.29
N ILE A 267 31.20 11.38 3.37
CA ILE A 267 30.35 11.96 4.43
C ILE A 267 29.52 13.13 3.87
N LEU A 268 30.12 14.02 3.07
CA LEU A 268 29.40 15.13 2.43
C LEU A 268 28.32 14.63 1.45
N GLN A 269 28.61 13.58 0.69
CA GLN A 269 27.61 12.94 -0.17
C GLN A 269 26.45 12.39 0.65
N ASN A 270 26.73 11.70 1.75
CA ASN A 270 25.71 11.16 2.66
C ASN A 270 24.88 12.26 3.32
N MET A 271 25.47 13.42 3.65
CA MET A 271 24.71 14.59 4.13
C MET A 271 23.68 15.07 3.09
N ASN A 272 24.06 15.15 1.82
CA ASN A 272 23.10 15.48 0.76
C ASN A 272 21.99 14.43 0.62
N VAL A 273 22.31 13.14 0.79
CA VAL A 273 21.27 12.09 0.83
C VAL A 273 20.27 12.34 1.97
N ILE A 274 20.71 12.78 3.14
CA ILE A 274 19.81 13.16 4.25
C ILE A 274 18.89 14.32 3.87
N VAL A 275 19.38 15.33 3.16
CA VAL A 275 18.56 16.46 2.67
C VAL A 275 17.41 15.95 1.80
N VAL A 276 17.73 15.02 0.89
CA VAL A 276 16.75 14.38 0.03
C VAL A 276 15.76 13.55 0.86
N TYR A 277 16.24 12.79 1.84
CA TYR A 277 15.36 12.02 2.72
C TYR A 277 14.47 12.91 3.59
N ALA A 278 14.96 14.03 4.10
CA ALA A 278 14.18 15.00 4.85
C ALA A 278 13.04 15.59 4.00
N ALA A 279 13.32 15.92 2.73
CA ALA A 279 12.29 16.36 1.80
C ALA A 279 11.25 15.26 1.51
N GLN A 280 11.68 14.01 1.34
CA GLN A 280 10.80 12.86 1.11
C GLN A 280 9.95 12.49 2.35
N PHE A 281 10.38 12.86 3.55
CA PHE A 281 9.69 12.48 4.79
C PHE A 281 8.23 12.95 4.82
N SER A 282 7.99 14.20 4.41
CA SER A 282 6.63 14.76 4.36
C SER A 282 5.75 14.12 3.31
N GLU A 283 6.30 13.84 2.12
CA GLU A 283 5.58 13.09 1.08
C GLU A 283 5.14 11.73 1.61
N ARG A 284 6.04 11.02 2.30
CA ARG A 284 5.78 9.70 2.87
C ARG A 284 4.74 9.74 3.99
N ILE A 285 4.81 10.73 4.88
CA ILE A 285 3.77 10.93 5.90
C ILE A 285 2.42 11.22 5.24
N ALA A 286 2.38 12.11 4.25
CA ALA A 286 1.15 12.45 3.54
C ALA A 286 0.54 11.23 2.84
N ARG A 287 1.36 10.44 2.15
CA ARG A 287 0.94 9.19 1.48
C ARG A 287 0.46 8.15 2.49
N THR A 288 1.19 7.95 3.58
CA THR A 288 0.82 7.00 4.63
C THR A 288 -0.51 7.39 5.29
N ARG A 289 -0.71 8.68 5.56
CA ARG A 289 -1.98 9.20 6.09
C ARG A 289 -3.12 9.00 5.09
N LEU A 290 -2.88 9.25 3.80
CA LEU A 290 -3.86 9.05 2.74
C LEU A 290 -4.29 7.58 2.65
N VAL A 291 -3.34 6.64 2.62
CA VAL A 291 -3.60 5.20 2.64
C VAL A 291 -4.38 4.83 3.90
N TYR A 292 -3.88 5.20 5.08
CA TYR A 292 -4.55 4.90 6.35
C TYR A 292 -6.00 5.40 6.40
N SER A 293 -6.26 6.63 5.93
CA SER A 293 -7.61 7.22 5.90
C SER A 293 -8.57 6.55 4.91
N ASN A 294 -8.04 5.74 3.99
CA ASN A 294 -8.82 5.03 2.98
C ASN A 294 -8.83 3.50 3.16
N LEU A 295 -8.02 2.97 4.08
CA LEU A 295 -8.05 1.54 4.44
C LEU A 295 -9.24 1.18 5.34
N ILE A 296 -9.70 2.13 6.15
CA ILE A 296 -10.80 1.93 7.09
C ILE A 296 -11.97 2.81 6.62
N LEU A 297 -13.14 2.20 6.51
CA LEU A 297 -14.37 2.92 6.17
C LEU A 297 -14.73 3.92 7.27
N ARG A 298 -15.09 5.14 6.86
CA ARG A 298 -15.64 6.14 7.78
C ARG A 298 -17.05 5.72 8.22
N PRO A 299 -17.52 6.16 9.41
CA PRO A 299 -18.89 5.87 9.85
C PRO A 299 -19.95 6.23 8.80
N GLU A 300 -19.83 7.42 8.20
CA GLU A 300 -20.73 7.88 7.12
C GLU A 300 -20.68 7.00 5.86
N GLU A 301 -19.50 6.45 5.53
CA GLU A 301 -19.31 5.56 4.37
C GLU A 301 -19.86 4.15 4.65
N ARG A 302 -19.84 3.73 5.93
CA ARG A 302 -20.41 2.47 6.40
C ARG A 302 -21.93 2.52 6.40
N ASP A 303 -22.50 3.67 6.76
CA ASP A 303 -23.95 3.88 6.78
C ASP A 303 -24.50 4.33 5.42
N ALA A 304 -23.64 4.42 4.38
CA ALA A 304 -24.03 4.86 3.05
C ALA A 304 -24.95 3.84 2.38
N ARG A 305 -26.25 4.10 2.47
CA ARG A 305 -27.32 3.27 1.89
C ARG A 305 -27.87 3.90 0.61
N GLY A 306 -28.25 3.05 -0.34
CA GLY A 306 -29.11 3.46 -1.45
C GLY A 306 -30.51 3.82 -0.96
N SER A 307 -31.29 4.52 -1.78
CA SER A 307 -32.71 4.70 -1.53
C SER A 307 -33.50 3.44 -1.89
N ILE A 308 -34.54 3.15 -1.11
CA ILE A 308 -35.51 2.09 -1.38
C ILE A 308 -36.84 2.76 -1.73
N ARG A 309 -37.41 2.39 -2.88
CA ARG A 309 -38.76 2.78 -3.30
C ARG A 309 -39.72 1.66 -2.93
N TRP A 310 -40.21 1.72 -1.69
CA TRP A 310 -41.09 0.72 -1.08
C TRP A 310 -42.35 0.44 -1.90
N ASP A 311 -42.94 1.47 -2.51
CA ASP A 311 -44.17 1.36 -3.32
C ASP A 311 -44.00 0.49 -4.58
N GLU A 312 -42.76 0.27 -5.03
CA GLU A 312 -42.43 -0.53 -6.21
C GLU A 312 -41.95 -1.94 -5.87
N LEU A 313 -41.89 -2.31 -4.58
CA LEU A 313 -41.53 -3.64 -4.11
C LEU A 313 -42.77 -4.51 -3.89
N ARG A 314 -42.65 -5.79 -4.23
CA ARG A 314 -43.66 -6.81 -3.98
C ARG A 314 -43.01 -8.03 -3.35
N LEU A 315 -43.71 -8.63 -2.40
CA LEU A 315 -43.30 -9.87 -1.74
C LEU A 315 -44.11 -11.03 -2.31
N CYS A 316 -43.45 -12.13 -2.65
CA CYS A 316 -44.10 -13.36 -3.09
C CYS A 316 -43.61 -14.50 -2.21
N SER A 317 -44.51 -15.22 -1.56
CA SER A 317 -44.17 -16.44 -0.80
C SER A 317 -44.25 -17.66 -1.70
N ALA A 318 -43.28 -18.57 -1.60
CA ALA A 318 -43.33 -19.83 -2.33
C ALA A 318 -44.43 -20.72 -1.75
N GLY A 319 -45.45 -21.04 -2.55
CA GLY A 319 -46.51 -22.00 -2.20
C GLY A 319 -47.94 -21.49 -2.30
N ASN A 320 -48.15 -20.17 -2.36
CA ASN A 320 -49.44 -19.58 -2.70
C ASN A 320 -49.19 -18.47 -3.72
N GLY A 321 -49.69 -18.63 -4.96
CA GLY A 321 -49.59 -17.61 -6.02
C GLY A 321 -50.31 -16.28 -5.72
N ALA A 322 -50.57 -15.97 -4.44
CA ALA A 322 -51.04 -14.69 -3.98
C ALA A 322 -49.81 -13.77 -3.77
N GLU A 323 -49.75 -12.69 -4.54
CA GLU A 323 -48.86 -11.57 -4.23
C GLU A 323 -49.10 -11.15 -2.78
N MET A 324 -48.07 -11.26 -1.94
CA MET A 324 -48.08 -10.67 -0.61
C MET A 324 -47.81 -9.17 -0.73
N ALA A 325 -48.30 -8.47 0.30
CA ALA A 325 -48.37 -7.03 0.44
C ALA A 325 -47.11 -6.27 -0.01
N CYS A 326 -47.31 -5.03 -0.48
CA CYS A 326 -46.23 -4.08 -0.69
C CYS A 326 -45.60 -3.73 0.67
N PRO A 327 -44.31 -4.06 0.90
CA PRO A 327 -43.63 -3.69 2.14
C PRO A 327 -43.44 -2.17 2.18
N ARG A 328 -43.64 -1.56 3.33
CA ARG A 328 -43.40 -0.13 3.59
C ARG A 328 -42.16 0.10 4.43
N GLU A 329 -41.75 -0.91 5.18
CA GLU A 329 -40.55 -0.89 6.03
C GLU A 329 -39.91 -2.28 6.18
N ILE A 330 -38.71 -2.33 6.76
CA ILE A 330 -37.96 -3.59 6.95
C ILE A 330 -38.70 -4.57 7.87
N SER A 331 -39.45 -4.08 8.86
CA SER A 331 -40.29 -4.89 9.77
C SER A 331 -41.36 -5.70 9.04
N ASP A 332 -41.81 -5.25 7.87
CA ASP A 332 -42.75 -6.01 7.05
C ASP A 332 -42.10 -7.29 6.50
N ILE A 333 -40.78 -7.27 6.27
CA ILE A 333 -40.02 -8.47 5.87
C ILE A 333 -39.90 -9.45 7.04
N ASP A 334 -39.61 -8.95 8.24
CA ASP A 334 -39.57 -9.77 9.46
C ASP A 334 -40.94 -10.44 9.69
N THR A 335 -42.02 -9.69 9.52
CA THR A 335 -43.39 -10.21 9.63
C THR A 335 -43.71 -11.23 8.53
N ALA A 336 -43.36 -10.93 7.28
CA ALA A 336 -43.60 -11.80 6.13
C ALA A 336 -42.83 -13.13 6.21
N THR A 337 -41.68 -13.13 6.88
CA THR A 337 -40.85 -14.34 7.10
C THR A 337 -41.15 -15.04 8.44
N HIS A 338 -42.13 -14.55 9.21
CA HIS A 338 -42.43 -15.01 10.57
C HIS A 338 -41.17 -15.03 11.46
N SER A 339 -40.51 -13.88 11.56
CA SER A 339 -39.24 -13.69 12.27
C SER A 339 -38.09 -14.53 11.70
N PHE A 340 -37.94 -14.50 10.37
CA PHE A 340 -36.93 -15.26 9.63
C PHE A 340 -36.98 -16.77 9.89
N SER A 341 -38.20 -17.31 10.01
CA SER A 341 -38.43 -18.75 10.09
C SER A 341 -38.17 -19.43 8.74
N LYS A 342 -38.12 -20.77 8.77
CA LYS A 342 -37.88 -21.62 7.61
C LYS A 342 -38.94 -21.37 6.54
N GLY A 343 -38.50 -21.14 5.31
CA GLY A 343 -39.38 -20.81 4.19
C GLY A 343 -38.67 -20.00 3.13
N ARG A 344 -39.35 -19.74 2.01
CA ARG A 344 -38.79 -19.03 0.86
C ARG A 344 -39.63 -17.79 0.53
N LEU A 345 -38.97 -16.65 0.43
CA LEU A 345 -39.56 -15.35 0.10
C LEU A 345 -38.86 -14.74 -1.10
N THR A 346 -39.61 -14.42 -2.14
CA THR A 346 -39.11 -13.76 -3.33
C THR A 346 -39.49 -12.28 -3.30
N ILE A 347 -38.51 -11.40 -3.45
CA ILE A 347 -38.67 -9.95 -3.56
C ILE A 347 -38.63 -9.57 -5.05
N ARG A 348 -39.72 -8.98 -5.54
CA ARG A 348 -39.87 -8.49 -6.91
C ARG A 348 -40.04 -6.98 -6.94
N GLY A 349 -39.71 -6.39 -8.09
CA GLY A 349 -39.84 -4.95 -8.31
C GLY A 349 -39.12 -4.49 -9.56
N THR A 350 -39.39 -3.26 -9.97
CA THR A 350 -38.76 -2.61 -11.14
C THR A 350 -37.24 -2.47 -10.96
N ASN A 351 -36.52 -2.23 -12.06
CA ASN A 351 -35.08 -1.97 -11.97
C ASN A 351 -34.81 -0.62 -11.30
N GLY A 352 -33.90 -0.62 -10.32
CA GLY A 352 -33.56 0.57 -9.54
C GLY A 352 -34.54 0.93 -8.43
N CYS A 353 -35.50 0.07 -8.04
CA CYS A 353 -36.35 0.32 -6.86
C CYS A 353 -35.65 0.03 -5.51
N GLY A 354 -34.43 -0.53 -5.54
CA GLY A 354 -33.63 -0.78 -4.34
C GLY A 354 -33.67 -2.21 -3.80
N LYS A 355 -34.00 -3.21 -4.63
CA LYS A 355 -34.03 -4.64 -4.26
C LYS A 355 -32.72 -5.12 -3.61
N SER A 356 -31.59 -4.92 -4.28
CA SER A 356 -30.27 -5.28 -3.71
C SER A 356 -29.94 -4.44 -2.48
N THR A 357 -30.37 -3.16 -2.43
CA THR A 357 -30.24 -2.31 -1.24
C THR A 357 -31.03 -2.84 -0.04
N LEU A 358 -32.19 -3.46 -0.26
CA LEU A 358 -32.95 -4.11 0.80
C LEU A 358 -32.19 -5.35 1.32
N LEU A 359 -31.65 -6.18 0.43
CA LEU A 359 -30.83 -7.33 0.82
C LEU A 359 -29.58 -6.91 1.62
N THR A 360 -28.93 -5.79 1.26
CA THR A 360 -27.80 -5.29 2.04
C THR A 360 -28.21 -4.84 3.43
N GLN A 361 -29.35 -4.16 3.58
CA GLN A 361 -29.87 -3.75 4.88
C GLN A 361 -30.24 -4.95 5.75
N LEU A 362 -30.85 -6.00 5.16
CA LEU A 362 -31.13 -7.26 5.87
C LEU A 362 -29.84 -7.95 6.32
N LYS A 363 -28.81 -8.01 5.48
CA LYS A 363 -27.51 -8.59 5.83
C LYS A 363 -26.82 -7.82 6.97
N GLU A 364 -26.87 -6.49 6.95
CA GLU A 364 -26.33 -5.66 8.03
C GLU A 364 -27.06 -5.87 9.35
N MET A 365 -28.39 -6.00 9.30
CA MET A 365 -29.23 -6.23 10.49
C MET A 365 -29.01 -7.61 11.09
N LEU A 366 -28.96 -8.65 10.26
CA LEU A 366 -28.85 -10.04 10.69
C LEU A 366 -27.40 -10.44 11.04
N GLY A 367 -26.41 -9.71 10.54
CA GLY A 367 -24.99 -9.99 10.82
C GLY A 367 -24.61 -11.39 10.36
N ASP A 368 -23.91 -12.15 11.20
CA ASP A 368 -23.38 -13.49 10.88
C ASP A 368 -24.47 -14.58 10.73
N ARG A 369 -25.71 -14.29 11.14
CA ARG A 369 -26.87 -15.17 10.93
C ARG A 369 -27.32 -15.25 9.46
N ALA A 370 -26.99 -14.24 8.66
CA ALA A 370 -27.36 -14.19 7.26
C ALA A 370 -26.16 -14.43 6.34
N TYR A 371 -26.34 -15.22 5.28
CA TYR A 371 -25.40 -15.32 4.18
C TYR A 371 -25.94 -14.54 2.97
N LEU A 372 -25.10 -13.74 2.29
CA LEU A 372 -25.50 -12.99 1.10
C LEU A 372 -24.69 -13.42 -0.11
N LEU A 373 -25.37 -13.94 -1.14
CA LEU A 373 -24.81 -14.18 -2.45
C LEU A 373 -25.14 -13.00 -3.37
N PRO A 374 -24.15 -12.13 -3.73
CA PRO A 374 -24.38 -11.02 -4.65
C PRO A 374 -24.49 -11.49 -6.10
N ALA A 375 -25.16 -10.70 -6.96
CA ALA A 375 -25.36 -11.01 -8.39
C ALA A 375 -24.08 -11.29 -9.19
N ASN A 376 -22.97 -10.65 -8.81
CA ASN A 376 -21.64 -10.94 -9.34
C ASN A 376 -20.72 -11.36 -8.17
N PRO A 377 -20.66 -12.66 -7.85
CA PRO A 377 -19.91 -13.15 -6.71
C PRO A 377 -18.41 -13.10 -6.99
N ALA A 378 -17.71 -12.21 -6.29
CA ALA A 378 -16.25 -12.16 -6.19
C ALA A 378 -15.78 -12.63 -4.79
N LEU A 379 -16.56 -13.52 -4.16
CA LEU A 379 -16.26 -14.09 -2.85
C LEU A 379 -15.23 -15.21 -2.98
N PHE A 380 -14.42 -15.41 -1.94
CA PHE A 380 -13.37 -16.43 -1.94
C PHE A 380 -13.94 -17.79 -1.51
N TYR A 381 -13.89 -18.77 -2.41
CA TYR A 381 -14.24 -20.17 -2.14
C TYR A 381 -13.04 -21.06 -2.45
N PRO A 382 -12.38 -21.66 -1.44
CA PRO A 382 -11.17 -22.46 -1.65
C PRO A 382 -11.33 -23.59 -2.69
N SER A 383 -12.52 -24.20 -2.76
CA SER A 383 -12.82 -25.32 -3.65
C SER A 383 -13.06 -24.93 -5.12
N LEU A 384 -13.15 -23.63 -5.43
CA LEU A 384 -13.48 -23.11 -6.76
C LEU A 384 -12.37 -22.28 -7.41
N VAL A 385 -11.27 -21.96 -6.71
CA VAL A 385 -10.23 -21.01 -7.18
C VAL A 385 -9.66 -21.36 -8.56
N ASP A 386 -9.39 -22.64 -8.82
CA ASP A 386 -8.75 -23.09 -10.06
C ASP A 386 -9.75 -23.65 -11.09
N LYS A 387 -11.05 -23.55 -10.82
CA LYS A 387 -12.07 -24.12 -11.70
C LYS A 387 -12.61 -23.04 -12.63
N GLU A 388 -12.10 -23.01 -13.86
CA GLU A 388 -12.68 -22.16 -14.91
C GLU A 388 -14.19 -22.45 -15.04
N ALA A 389 -14.97 -21.38 -15.12
CA ALA A 389 -16.42 -21.43 -15.26
C ALA A 389 -16.90 -20.16 -15.97
N SER A 390 -17.95 -20.30 -16.79
CA SER A 390 -18.75 -19.15 -17.20
C SER A 390 -19.43 -18.51 -15.97
N SER A 391 -19.93 -17.27 -16.11
CA SER A 391 -20.65 -16.59 -15.02
C SER A 391 -21.79 -17.45 -14.44
N GLY A 392 -22.58 -18.11 -15.30
CA GLY A 392 -23.64 -19.04 -14.89
C GLY A 392 -23.12 -20.29 -14.18
N GLN A 393 -22.07 -20.94 -14.71
CA GLN A 393 -21.46 -22.11 -14.07
C GLN A 393 -20.83 -21.76 -12.71
N ALA A 394 -20.28 -20.56 -12.57
CA ALA A 394 -19.70 -20.10 -11.31
C ALA A 394 -20.80 -19.96 -10.24
N VAL A 395 -21.93 -19.33 -10.59
CA VAL A 395 -23.08 -19.24 -9.67
C VAL A 395 -23.64 -20.62 -9.34
N SER A 396 -23.83 -21.50 -10.33
CA SER A 396 -24.28 -22.88 -10.11
C SER A 396 -23.40 -23.62 -9.09
N ARG A 397 -22.08 -23.56 -9.26
CA ARG A 397 -21.14 -24.23 -8.35
C ARG A 397 -21.17 -23.65 -6.94
N ILE A 398 -21.45 -22.36 -6.80
CA ILE A 398 -21.60 -21.73 -5.48
C ILE A 398 -22.90 -22.20 -4.81
N LEU A 399 -24.00 -22.30 -5.57
CA LEU A 399 -25.27 -22.83 -5.07
C LEU A 399 -25.13 -24.29 -4.63
N ASP A 400 -24.49 -25.13 -5.45
CA ASP A 400 -24.20 -26.52 -5.09
C ASP A 400 -23.39 -26.61 -3.78
N LEU A 401 -22.39 -25.74 -3.56
CA LEU A 401 -21.63 -25.71 -2.30
C LEU A 401 -22.50 -25.33 -1.09
N ILE A 402 -23.39 -24.34 -1.26
CA ILE A 402 -24.28 -23.89 -0.18
C ILE A 402 -25.20 -25.03 0.27
N GLU A 403 -25.72 -25.79 -0.69
CA GLU A 403 -26.59 -26.94 -0.46
C GLU A 403 -25.84 -28.12 0.16
N ASP A 404 -24.60 -28.37 -0.27
CA ASP A 404 -23.71 -29.40 0.28
C ASP A 404 -23.25 -29.10 1.73
N GLY A 405 -23.77 -28.04 2.35
CA GLY A 405 -23.52 -27.71 3.75
C GLY A 405 -22.27 -26.85 3.98
N TYR A 406 -21.85 -26.05 3.00
CA TYR A 406 -20.71 -25.12 3.16
C TYR A 406 -20.93 -24.07 4.27
N LEU A 407 -22.19 -23.68 4.52
CA LEU A 407 -22.52 -22.65 5.50
C LEU A 407 -22.52 -23.19 6.93
N ASP A 408 -22.00 -22.39 7.86
CA ASP A 408 -22.05 -22.69 9.30
C ASP A 408 -23.49 -22.92 9.79
N GLU A 409 -23.65 -23.73 10.83
CA GLU A 409 -24.95 -24.01 11.47
C GLU A 409 -25.63 -22.74 12.01
N SER A 410 -24.85 -21.72 12.38
CA SER A 410 -25.35 -20.44 12.88
C SER A 410 -26.02 -19.57 11.80
N VAL A 411 -25.84 -19.90 10.52
CA VAL A 411 -26.49 -19.19 9.41
C VAL A 411 -27.88 -19.76 9.21
N ASP A 412 -28.91 -19.03 9.60
CA ASP A 412 -30.32 -19.42 9.45
C ASP A 412 -31.04 -18.66 8.31
N VAL A 413 -30.43 -17.61 7.76
CA VAL A 413 -30.97 -16.83 6.65
C VAL A 413 -30.02 -16.82 5.44
N ILE A 414 -30.55 -17.05 4.24
CA ILE A 414 -29.81 -17.01 2.98
C ILE A 414 -30.44 -15.95 2.10
N LEU A 415 -29.62 -14.98 1.69
CA LEU A 415 -30.00 -13.85 0.86
C LEU A 415 -29.39 -14.04 -0.53
N LEU A 416 -30.20 -14.06 -1.58
CA LEU A 416 -29.75 -14.29 -2.95
C LEU A 416 -30.11 -13.09 -3.83
N ASP A 417 -29.11 -12.44 -4.42
CA ASP A 417 -29.31 -11.30 -5.31
C ASP A 417 -29.11 -11.74 -6.76
N GLU A 418 -30.19 -11.78 -7.55
CA GLU A 418 -30.19 -12.08 -8.99
C GLU A 418 -29.40 -13.35 -9.37
N TRP A 419 -29.51 -14.40 -8.55
CA TRP A 419 -28.80 -15.67 -8.77
C TRP A 419 -29.16 -16.33 -10.12
N ASP A 420 -30.35 -16.02 -10.63
CA ASP A 420 -30.93 -16.60 -11.83
C ASP A 420 -30.54 -15.86 -13.14
N ALA A 421 -29.86 -14.71 -13.05
CA ALA A 421 -29.66 -13.81 -14.17
C ALA A 421 -28.80 -14.39 -15.32
N ASN A 422 -27.86 -15.28 -14.98
CA ASN A 422 -26.90 -15.88 -15.92
C ASN A 422 -27.08 -17.40 -16.09
N LEU A 423 -28.17 -17.97 -15.56
CA LEU A 423 -28.47 -19.40 -15.67
C LEU A 423 -29.43 -19.65 -16.85
N ASP A 424 -29.25 -20.79 -17.52
CA ASP A 424 -30.23 -21.31 -18.47
C ASP A 424 -31.47 -21.86 -17.73
N ASP A 425 -32.58 -22.06 -18.47
CA ASP A 425 -33.84 -22.47 -17.84
C ASP A 425 -33.73 -23.84 -17.15
N THR A 426 -32.94 -24.77 -17.69
CA THR A 426 -32.72 -26.09 -17.07
C THR A 426 -31.99 -26.00 -15.73
N MET A 427 -30.91 -25.23 -15.67
CA MET A 427 -30.14 -25.00 -14.45
C MET A 427 -30.92 -24.15 -13.45
N ARG A 428 -31.72 -23.20 -13.95
CA ARG A 428 -32.62 -22.41 -13.11
C ARG A 428 -33.63 -23.32 -12.42
N THR A 429 -34.35 -24.18 -13.14
CA THR A 429 -35.32 -25.10 -12.54
C THR A 429 -34.64 -26.06 -11.56
N PHE A 430 -33.46 -26.58 -11.90
CA PHE A 430 -32.69 -27.46 -11.01
C PHE A 430 -32.34 -26.78 -9.68
N HIS A 431 -31.81 -25.56 -9.73
CA HIS A 431 -31.49 -24.80 -8.51
C HIS A 431 -32.73 -24.27 -7.81
N ASP A 432 -33.82 -23.99 -8.52
CA ASP A 432 -35.11 -23.59 -7.95
C ASP A 432 -35.67 -24.69 -7.04
N GLU A 433 -35.68 -25.94 -7.50
CA GLU A 433 -36.09 -27.11 -6.71
C GLU A 433 -35.19 -27.34 -5.50
N LYS A 434 -33.88 -27.13 -5.66
CA LYS A 434 -32.92 -27.28 -4.55
C LYS A 434 -33.03 -26.17 -3.51
N LEU A 435 -33.32 -24.94 -3.93
CA LEU A 435 -33.61 -23.83 -3.02
C LEU A 435 -34.89 -24.07 -2.22
N ASP A 436 -35.90 -24.73 -2.80
CA ASP A 436 -37.09 -25.15 -2.07
C ASP A 436 -36.77 -26.22 -1.00
N GLU A 437 -35.88 -27.17 -1.28
CA GLU A 437 -35.37 -28.10 -0.27
C GLU A 437 -34.61 -27.37 0.85
N LEU A 438 -33.72 -26.44 0.48
CA LEU A 438 -32.95 -25.62 1.43
C LEU A 438 -33.87 -24.77 2.33
N ALA A 439 -34.96 -24.24 1.77
CA ALA A 439 -35.97 -23.46 2.47
C ALA A 439 -36.75 -24.26 3.53
N LYS A 440 -36.75 -25.60 3.47
CA LYS A 440 -37.29 -26.45 4.56
C LYS A 440 -36.41 -26.42 5.80
N GLY A 441 -35.14 -26.05 5.66
CA GLY A 441 -34.16 -25.99 6.74
C GLY A 441 -33.83 -24.58 7.21
N LYS A 442 -33.82 -23.60 6.30
CA LYS A 442 -33.38 -22.21 6.51
C LYS A 442 -34.38 -21.21 5.90
N CYS A 443 -34.28 -19.94 6.26
CA CYS A 443 -35.03 -18.86 5.61
C CYS A 443 -34.30 -18.43 4.33
N VAL A 444 -34.91 -18.56 3.16
CA VAL A 444 -34.33 -18.13 1.88
C VAL A 444 -35.07 -16.88 1.42
N ILE A 445 -34.34 -15.77 1.24
CA ILE A 445 -34.87 -14.51 0.70
C ILE A 445 -34.12 -14.22 -0.59
N GLU A 446 -34.83 -14.14 -1.70
CA GLU A 446 -34.21 -13.96 -3.01
C GLU A 446 -34.77 -12.73 -3.75
N VAL A 447 -33.94 -12.15 -4.59
CA VAL A 447 -34.30 -11.12 -5.56
C VAL A 447 -34.13 -11.73 -6.94
N LEU A 448 -35.20 -11.76 -7.73
CA LEU A 448 -35.20 -12.28 -9.09
C LEU A 448 -35.41 -11.14 -10.10
N HIS A 449 -34.85 -11.30 -11.30
CA HIS A 449 -35.15 -10.42 -12.42
C HIS A 449 -36.54 -10.76 -12.98
N ASN A 450 -37.42 -9.77 -13.15
CA ASN A 450 -38.69 -10.00 -13.82
C ASN A 450 -38.42 -10.42 -15.27
N LYS A 451 -38.69 -11.68 -15.62
CA LYS A 451 -38.99 -12.09 -17.00
C LYS A 451 -40.36 -12.75 -17.06
N HIS A 452 -41.25 -12.02 -17.75
CA HIS A 452 -42.55 -12.36 -18.33
C HIS A 452 -43.40 -13.51 -17.76
N GLY A 453 -44.59 -13.12 -17.31
CA GLY A 453 -45.78 -13.98 -17.30
C GLY A 453 -46.74 -13.59 -16.19
N LEU A 454 -47.43 -12.46 -16.35
CA LEU A 454 -48.77 -12.12 -15.84
C LEU A 454 -49.02 -10.63 -16.16
N GLU A 455 -49.34 -10.37 -17.43
CA GLU A 455 -50.41 -9.42 -17.76
C GLU A 455 -51.74 -10.20 -17.75
#